data_AF-A0A7K0I623-F1
#
_entry.id   AF-A0A7K0I623-F1
#
_cell.length_a   1.000
_cell.length_b   1.000
_cell.length_c   1.000
_cell.angle_alpha   90.00
_cell.angle_beta   90.00
_cell.angle_gamma   90.00
#
_symmetry.space_group_name_H-M   'P 1'
#
loop_
_entity.id
_entity.type
_entity.pdbx_description
1 polymer ?
#
loop_
_entity_poly.entity_id
_entity_poly.type
_entity_poly.pdbx_seq_one_letter_code
_entity_poly.pdbx_strand_id
1 'polypeptide(L)'
;MKNNKDIELRSEEVQEVMGQVPAWIVRWGITLLFLVVVALLVGSCFFKYPDVITADMTLTGQHPATAVVTRAAGKIQELLVRDNRPVRQGDWLAVIENHADTDDAIYLDKALERSGSDVDSLDKALSKYKELSLGDMQAAYSGLLSALHACINYREIDYYPQKMTSIRKQIALYKAYYNETERQRKTLSE
;
A
#
# COMPACT_ATOMS: atom_id res chain seq x y z
N MET A 1 -65.00 93.27 -69.60
CA MET A 1 -65.10 91.91 -69.02
C MET A 1 -63.82 91.61 -68.26
N LYS A 2 -63.98 91.30 -66.97
CA LYS A 2 -63.12 90.53 -66.05
C LYS A 2 -61.81 89.92 -66.62
N ASN A 3 -60.66 90.21 -65.99
CA ASN A 3 -60.04 89.29 -65.03
C ASN A 3 -58.73 89.84 -64.42
N ASN A 4 -58.65 89.67 -63.10
CA ASN A 4 -57.53 89.91 -62.17
C ASN A 4 -56.19 89.33 -62.64
N LYS A 5 -55.09 89.94 -62.16
CA LYS A 5 -54.07 89.24 -61.36
C LYS A 5 -53.16 90.20 -60.62
N ASP A 6 -53.21 90.03 -59.31
CA ASP A 6 -52.51 90.73 -58.24
C ASP A 6 -51.01 90.50 -58.31
N ILE A 7 -50.22 91.56 -58.15
CA ILE A 7 -48.76 91.47 -58.02
C ILE A 7 -48.42 91.26 -56.55
N GLU A 8 -47.74 90.15 -56.30
CA GLU A 8 -47.31 89.61 -55.03
C GLU A 8 -46.25 90.49 -54.35
N LEU A 9 -46.61 91.10 -53.22
CA LEU A 9 -45.67 91.49 -52.18
C LEU A 9 -45.80 90.45 -51.06
N ARG A 10 -45.08 89.33 -51.15
CA ARG A 10 -45.04 88.30 -50.10
C ARG A 10 -43.68 88.27 -49.40
N SER A 11 -43.65 88.91 -48.23
CA SER A 11 -43.06 88.38 -47.00
C SER A 11 -41.79 87.52 -47.12
N GLU A 12 -40.64 88.15 -47.32
CA GLU A 12 -39.36 87.52 -46.92
C GLU A 12 -39.17 87.49 -45.40
N GLU A 13 -39.88 88.31 -44.61
CA GLU A 13 -39.76 88.31 -43.14
C GLU A 13 -40.59 87.21 -42.43
N VAL A 14 -41.40 86.44 -43.16
CA VAL A 14 -42.25 85.38 -42.56
C VAL A 14 -41.70 83.98 -42.82
N GLN A 15 -40.60 83.88 -43.57
CA GLN A 15 -39.95 82.61 -43.91
C GLN A 15 -38.70 82.33 -43.07
N GLU A 16 -38.51 83.01 -41.95
CA GLU A 16 -37.50 82.62 -40.94
C GLU A 16 -38.14 82.00 -39.68
N VAL A 17 -39.47 82.10 -39.54
CA VAL A 17 -40.20 81.62 -38.35
C VAL A 17 -40.86 80.24 -38.56
N MET A 18 -40.93 79.72 -39.79
CA MET A 18 -41.60 78.44 -40.09
C MET A 18 -40.67 77.26 -40.39
N GLY A 19 -39.35 77.42 -40.21
CA GLY A 19 -38.37 76.35 -40.44
C GLY A 19 -37.55 75.95 -39.22
N GLN A 20 -37.67 76.65 -38.09
CA GLN A 20 -36.92 76.34 -36.89
C GLN A 20 -37.81 75.55 -35.94
N VAL A 21 -37.53 74.25 -35.82
CA VAL A 21 -38.12 73.42 -34.77
C VAL A 21 -37.89 74.15 -33.45
N PRO A 22 -38.95 74.53 -32.71
CA PRO A 22 -38.81 75.42 -31.57
C PRO A 22 -37.79 74.86 -30.59
N ALA A 23 -36.74 75.63 -30.29
CA ALA A 23 -35.60 75.14 -29.52
C ALA A 23 -35.99 74.54 -28.15
N TRP A 24 -37.16 74.91 -27.62
CA TRP A 24 -37.70 74.32 -26.40
C TRP A 24 -38.00 72.83 -26.55
N ILE A 25 -38.59 72.38 -27.67
CA ILE A 25 -38.93 70.96 -27.87
C ILE A 25 -37.67 70.10 -28.06
N VAL A 26 -36.65 70.66 -28.71
CA VAL A 26 -35.35 70.01 -28.89
C VAL A 26 -34.63 69.88 -27.54
N ARG A 27 -34.68 70.94 -26.71
CA ARG A 27 -34.14 70.93 -25.34
C ARG A 27 -34.84 69.90 -24.45
N TRP A 28 -36.16 69.79 -24.50
CA TRP A 28 -36.89 68.77 -23.75
C TRP A 28 -36.55 67.35 -24.22
N GLY A 29 -36.47 67.13 -25.54
CA GLY A 29 -36.12 65.83 -26.12
C GLY A 29 -34.73 65.34 -25.71
N ILE A 30 -33.70 66.21 -25.80
CA ILE A 30 -32.34 65.84 -25.39
C ILE A 30 -32.23 65.61 -23.88
N THR A 31 -32.96 66.38 -23.05
CA THR A 31 -32.97 66.14 -21.60
C THR A 31 -33.59 64.80 -21.24
N LEU A 32 -34.66 64.40 -21.93
CA LEU A 32 -35.30 63.10 -21.74
C LEU A 32 -34.37 61.95 -22.14
N LEU A 33 -33.73 62.06 -23.32
CA LEU A 33 -32.76 61.08 -23.80
C LEU A 33 -31.58 60.92 -22.83
N PHE A 34 -31.02 62.05 -22.38
CA PHE A 34 -29.91 62.06 -21.43
C PHE A 34 -30.29 61.38 -20.13
N LEU A 35 -31.48 61.65 -19.58
CA LEU A 35 -31.96 61.02 -18.36
C LEU A 35 -32.09 59.50 -18.51
N VAL A 36 -32.61 59.02 -19.65
CA VAL A 36 -32.72 57.58 -19.94
C VAL A 36 -31.34 56.91 -19.99
N VAL A 37 -30.35 57.54 -20.64
CA VAL A 37 -28.98 57.01 -20.71
C VAL A 37 -28.33 56.99 -19.32
N VAL A 38 -28.49 58.05 -18.53
CA VAL A 38 -27.98 58.09 -17.15
C VAL A 38 -28.64 57.01 -16.30
N ALA A 39 -29.95 56.80 -16.43
CA ALA A 39 -30.66 55.75 -15.71
C ALA A 39 -30.14 54.34 -16.08
N LEU A 40 -29.84 54.08 -17.36
CA LEU A 40 -29.23 52.82 -17.81
C LEU A 40 -27.81 52.64 -17.27
N LEU A 41 -26.99 53.69 -17.25
CA LEU A 41 -25.62 53.64 -16.72
C LEU A 41 -25.62 53.40 -15.20
N VAL A 42 -26.46 54.13 -14.46
CA VAL A 42 -26.62 53.94 -13.01
C VAL A 42 -27.14 52.54 -12.73
N GLY A 43 -28.14 52.08 -13.49
CA GLY A 43 -28.65 50.71 -13.44
C GLY A 43 -27.54 49.68 -13.67
N SER A 44 -26.75 49.83 -14.73
CA SER A 44 -25.65 48.89 -15.04
C SER A 44 -24.52 48.91 -14.00
N CYS A 45 -24.21 50.06 -13.41
CA CYS A 45 -23.22 50.15 -12.34
C CYS A 45 -23.72 49.52 -11.03
N PHE A 46 -25.02 49.64 -10.73
CA PHE A 46 -25.62 49.07 -9.53
C PHE A 46 -25.87 47.56 -9.68
N PHE A 47 -26.31 47.12 -10.86
CA PHE A 47 -26.47 45.72 -11.23
C PHE A 47 -25.14 45.14 -11.74
N LYS A 48 -24.14 45.05 -10.86
CA LYS A 48 -23.00 44.16 -11.07
C LYS A 48 -23.53 42.73 -11.20
N TYR A 49 -23.43 42.14 -12.39
CA TYR A 49 -23.75 40.73 -12.59
C TYR A 49 -22.76 39.91 -11.74
N PRO A 50 -23.23 39.14 -10.75
CA PRO A 50 -22.35 38.32 -9.94
C PRO A 50 -21.99 37.09 -10.75
N ASP A 51 -20.90 37.17 -11.50
CA ASP A 51 -20.34 36.02 -12.21
C ASP A 51 -19.59 35.13 -11.20
N VAL A 52 -20.36 34.48 -10.33
CA VAL A 52 -19.85 33.45 -9.42
C VAL A 52 -20.12 32.09 -10.03
N ILE A 53 -19.14 31.57 -10.76
CA ILE A 53 -19.15 30.20 -11.26
C ILE A 53 -18.95 29.29 -10.04
N THR A 54 -20.05 28.74 -9.53
CA THR A 54 -20.01 27.72 -8.47
C THR A 54 -19.45 26.43 -9.07
N ALA A 55 -18.14 26.25 -8.94
CA ALA A 55 -17.46 25.02 -9.33
C ALA A 55 -17.41 24.06 -8.12
N ASP A 56 -17.83 22.82 -8.33
CA ASP A 56 -17.64 21.76 -7.34
C ASP A 56 -16.14 21.43 -7.24
N MET A 57 -15.50 21.88 -6.15
CA MET A 57 -14.10 21.58 -5.88
C MET A 57 -14.01 20.36 -4.97
N THR A 58 -13.64 19.21 -5.54
CA THR A 58 -13.35 18.01 -4.77
C THR A 58 -11.91 18.07 -4.27
N LEU A 59 -11.72 18.24 -2.96
CA LEU A 59 -10.42 18.08 -2.32
C LEU A 59 -10.09 16.58 -2.22
N THR A 60 -9.41 16.04 -3.23
CA THR A 60 -8.82 14.70 -3.15
C THR A 60 -7.48 14.79 -2.44
N GLY A 61 -7.33 14.04 -1.34
CA GLY A 61 -6.04 13.92 -0.66
C GLY A 61 -4.97 13.32 -1.59
N GLN A 62 -3.72 13.76 -1.45
CA GLN A 62 -2.60 13.36 -2.33
C GLN A 62 -2.30 11.84 -2.34
N HIS A 63 -2.80 11.09 -1.35
CA HIS A 63 -2.65 9.65 -1.25
C HIS A 63 -4.04 9.00 -1.09
N PRO A 64 -4.63 8.44 -2.16
CA PRO A 64 -5.90 7.74 -2.03
C PRO A 64 -5.75 6.52 -1.12
N ALA A 65 -6.82 6.20 -0.39
CA ALA A 65 -6.89 5.01 0.46
C ALA A 65 -6.64 3.76 -0.40
N THR A 66 -5.46 3.16 -0.26
CA THR A 66 -5.08 1.96 -1.00
C THR A 66 -5.56 0.75 -0.21
N ALA A 67 -6.43 -0.05 -0.81
CA ALA A 67 -6.87 -1.30 -0.23
C ALA A 67 -5.68 -2.26 -0.13
N VAL A 68 -5.33 -2.68 1.09
CA VAL A 68 -4.31 -3.70 1.33
C VAL A 68 -4.95 -5.06 1.10
N VAL A 69 -4.56 -5.74 0.03
CA VAL A 69 -5.09 -7.07 -0.32
C VAL A 69 -4.06 -8.14 0.03
N THR A 70 -4.50 -9.17 0.75
CA THR A 70 -3.66 -10.30 1.11
C THR A 70 -3.57 -11.29 -0.04
N ARG A 71 -2.41 -11.92 -0.24
CA ARG A 71 -2.22 -12.95 -1.27
C ARG A 71 -2.92 -14.26 -0.94
N ALA A 72 -3.12 -14.53 0.34
CA ALA A 72 -3.83 -15.70 0.84
C ALA A 72 -5.31 -15.35 1.10
N ALA A 73 -6.20 -16.24 0.68
CA ALA A 73 -7.61 -16.20 1.05
C ALA A 73 -7.78 -16.84 2.43
N GLY A 74 -8.55 -16.21 3.31
CA GLY A 74 -8.83 -16.72 4.65
C GLY A 74 -9.70 -15.74 5.43
N LYS A 75 -10.24 -16.18 6.56
CA LYS A 75 -10.96 -15.30 7.49
C LYS A 75 -9.95 -14.51 8.31
N ILE A 76 -10.30 -13.28 8.68
CA ILE A 76 -9.50 -12.50 9.62
C ILE A 76 -9.74 -13.09 11.01
N GLN A 77 -8.68 -13.59 11.64
CA GLN A 77 -8.72 -14.12 13.01
C GLN A 77 -8.61 -12.99 14.03
N GLU A 78 -7.65 -12.08 13.82
CA GLU A 78 -7.40 -10.95 14.71
C GLU A 78 -7.05 -9.70 13.93
N LEU A 79 -7.59 -8.55 14.36
CA LEU A 79 -7.27 -7.23 13.81
C LEU A 79 -6.42 -6.48 14.84
N LEU A 80 -5.17 -6.19 14.48
CA LEU A 80 -4.16 -5.58 15.36
C LEU A 80 -4.22 -4.04 15.36
N VAL A 81 -4.99 -3.45 14.44
CA VAL A 81 -5.07 -2.01 14.21
C VAL A 81 -6.52 -1.52 14.29
N ARG A 82 -6.70 -0.30 14.81
CA ARG A 82 -7.99 0.39 14.88
C ARG A 82 -8.12 1.41 13.75
N ASP A 83 -9.34 1.72 13.38
CA ASP A 83 -9.66 2.74 12.37
C ASP A 83 -8.97 4.08 12.66
N ASN A 84 -8.51 4.74 11.59
CA ASN A 84 -7.79 6.02 11.60
C ASN A 84 -6.47 6.05 12.38
N ARG A 85 -5.89 4.90 12.73
CA ARG A 85 -4.54 4.85 13.30
C ARG A 85 -3.50 5.00 12.19
N PRO A 86 -2.50 5.89 12.33
CA PRO A 86 -1.37 5.94 11.41
C PRO A 86 -0.53 4.67 11.54
N VAL A 87 -0.19 4.05 10.41
CA VAL A 87 0.64 2.83 10.32
C VAL A 87 1.89 3.12 9.49
N ARG A 88 2.97 2.41 9.79
CA ARG A 88 4.24 2.48 9.07
C ARG A 88 4.43 1.23 8.21
N GLN A 89 5.38 1.32 7.27
CA GLN A 89 5.77 0.16 6.47
C GLN A 89 6.31 -0.94 7.40
N GLY A 90 5.74 -2.15 7.26
CA GLY A 90 6.11 -3.31 8.08
C GLY A 90 5.27 -3.51 9.34
N ASP A 91 4.32 -2.61 9.63
CA ASP A 91 3.40 -2.81 10.76
C ASP A 91 2.41 -3.94 10.46
N TRP A 92 2.17 -4.78 11.46
CA TRP A 92 1.20 -5.87 11.40
C TRP A 92 -0.22 -5.30 11.53
N LEU A 93 -1.06 -5.52 10.53
CA LEU A 93 -2.43 -4.98 10.48
C LEU A 93 -3.47 -5.98 10.96
N ALA A 94 -3.33 -7.23 10.55
CA ALA A 94 -4.26 -8.32 10.84
C ALA A 94 -3.56 -9.67 10.74
N VAL A 95 -4.06 -10.65 11.48
CA VAL A 95 -3.71 -12.07 11.37
C VAL A 95 -4.84 -12.80 10.65
N ILE A 96 -4.50 -13.48 9.55
CA ILE A 96 -5.42 -14.38 8.86
C ILE A 96 -5.44 -15.70 9.61
N GLU A 97 -6.61 -16.34 9.69
CA GLU A 97 -6.80 -17.66 10.29
C GLU A 97 -5.71 -18.63 9.85
N ASN A 98 -4.86 -19.00 10.81
CA ASN A 98 -3.77 -19.93 10.64
C ASN A 98 -3.86 -20.97 11.76
N HIS A 99 -3.62 -22.24 11.42
CA HIS A 99 -3.50 -23.30 12.42
C HIS A 99 -2.21 -23.19 13.24
N ALA A 100 -1.28 -22.32 12.83
CA ALA A 100 -0.09 -21.96 13.59
C ALA A 100 -0.36 -20.85 14.61
N ASP A 101 0.30 -20.92 15.76
CA ASP A 101 0.41 -19.80 16.67
C ASP A 101 1.38 -18.76 16.07
N THR A 102 0.94 -17.51 16.02
CA THR A 102 1.69 -16.40 15.41
C THR A 102 2.93 -16.05 16.24
N ASP A 103 2.83 -16.13 17.57
CA ASP A 103 3.94 -15.78 18.46
C ASP A 103 5.05 -16.83 18.37
N ASP A 104 4.69 -18.11 18.27
CA ASP A 104 5.63 -19.21 18.06
C ASP A 104 6.39 -19.06 16.74
N ALA A 105 5.68 -18.70 15.67
CA ALA A 105 6.30 -18.49 14.35
C ALA A 105 7.28 -17.31 14.36
N ILE A 106 6.90 -16.17 14.96
CA ILE A 106 7.77 -14.99 15.09
C ILE A 106 8.99 -15.31 15.97
N TYR A 107 8.81 -16.10 17.03
CA TYR A 107 9.92 -16.49 17.89
C TYR A 107 10.90 -17.40 17.15
N LEU A 108 10.40 -18.40 16.42
CA LEU A 108 11.24 -19.29 15.63
C LEU A 108 12.10 -18.51 14.64
N ASP A 109 11.50 -17.55 13.94
CA ASP A 109 12.20 -16.68 12.99
C ASP A 109 13.35 -15.91 13.67
N LYS A 110 13.08 -15.27 14.81
CA LYS A 110 14.11 -14.58 15.61
C LYS A 110 15.17 -15.53 16.16
N ALA A 111 14.79 -16.74 16.56
CA ALA A 111 15.72 -17.75 17.06
C ALA A 111 16.67 -18.21 15.96
N LEU A 112 16.17 -18.42 14.74
CA LEU A 112 16.96 -18.75 13.56
C LEU A 112 17.91 -17.61 13.17
N GLU A 113 17.44 -16.36 13.16
CA GLU A 113 18.30 -15.19 12.90
C GLU A 113 19.44 -15.06 13.93
N ARG A 114 19.13 -15.29 15.20
CA ARG A 114 20.10 -15.12 16.29
C ARG A 114 21.14 -16.23 16.37
N SER A 115 20.74 -17.46 16.09
CA SER A 115 21.62 -18.63 16.16
C SER A 115 22.48 -18.79 14.90
N GLY A 116 22.00 -18.30 13.74
CA GLY A 116 22.74 -18.38 12.49
C GLY A 116 23.05 -19.83 12.12
N SER A 117 24.34 -20.15 11.94
CA SER A 117 24.81 -21.51 11.64
C SER A 117 25.38 -22.27 12.85
N ASP A 118 25.34 -21.68 14.05
CA ASP A 118 25.87 -22.34 15.24
C ASP A 118 24.85 -23.34 15.83
N VAL A 119 25.19 -24.63 15.72
CA VAL A 119 24.32 -25.75 16.10
C VAL A 119 24.07 -25.79 17.60
N ASP A 120 25.05 -25.43 18.43
CA ASP A 120 24.92 -25.48 19.89
C ASP A 120 24.01 -24.37 20.42
N SER A 121 24.12 -23.16 19.86
CA SER A 121 23.22 -22.06 20.16
C SER A 121 21.78 -22.34 19.70
N LEU A 122 21.63 -23.01 18.56
CA LEU A 122 20.32 -23.36 18.01
C LEU A 122 19.63 -24.45 18.86
N ASP A 123 20.36 -25.48 19.28
CA ASP A 123 19.85 -26.51 20.21
C ASP A 123 19.39 -25.90 21.54
N LYS A 124 20.19 -25.00 22.11
CA LYS A 124 19.83 -24.34 23.36
C LYS A 124 18.61 -23.41 23.22
N ALA A 125 18.43 -22.79 22.06
CA ALA A 125 17.27 -21.95 21.78
C ALA A 125 15.99 -22.78 21.57
N LEU A 126 16.10 -23.93 20.88
CA LEU A 126 14.98 -24.79 20.53
C LEU A 126 14.58 -25.77 21.65
N SER A 127 15.53 -26.21 22.48
CA SER A 127 15.28 -27.09 23.64
C SER A 127 14.29 -26.49 24.65
N LYS A 128 14.16 -25.15 24.68
CA LYS A 128 13.22 -24.45 25.56
C LYS A 128 11.76 -24.67 25.19
N TYR A 129 11.45 -24.95 23.92
CA TYR A 129 10.07 -25.14 23.44
C TYR A 129 10.03 -26.25 22.38
N LYS A 130 9.85 -27.49 22.85
CA LYS A 130 9.80 -28.70 22.00
C LYS A 130 8.50 -28.85 21.22
N GLU A 131 7.47 -28.06 21.57
CA GLU A 131 6.10 -28.14 21.06
C GLU A 131 5.63 -26.77 20.55
N LEU A 132 6.38 -26.15 19.62
CA LEU A 132 5.83 -25.01 18.87
C LEU A 132 4.69 -25.51 17.99
N SER A 133 3.62 -24.72 17.90
CA SER A 133 2.50 -24.99 16.98
C SER A 133 2.67 -24.15 15.72
N LEU A 134 3.37 -24.69 14.73
CA LEU A 134 3.72 -23.96 13.49
C LEU A 134 2.77 -24.28 12.31
N GLY A 135 1.66 -24.98 12.58
CA GLY A 135 0.68 -25.36 11.57
C GLY A 135 1.33 -26.13 10.41
N ASP A 136 1.21 -25.61 9.19
CA ASP A 136 1.76 -26.22 7.98
C ASP A 136 3.30 -26.32 7.98
N MET A 137 3.98 -25.43 8.71
CA MET A 137 5.45 -25.44 8.80
C MET A 137 5.99 -26.48 9.79
N GLN A 138 5.11 -27.14 10.55
CA GLN A 138 5.48 -28.12 11.57
C GLN A 138 6.30 -29.29 10.99
N ALA A 139 5.99 -29.71 9.75
CA ALA A 139 6.70 -30.80 9.09
C ALA A 139 8.17 -30.43 8.81
N ALA A 140 8.41 -29.21 8.32
CA ALA A 140 9.76 -28.70 8.09
C ALA A 140 10.53 -28.53 9.41
N TYR A 141 9.87 -27.98 10.44
CA TYR A 141 10.47 -27.83 11.77
C TYR A 141 10.85 -29.17 12.41
N SER A 142 9.98 -30.19 12.31
CA SER A 142 10.26 -31.53 12.82
C SER A 142 11.44 -32.19 12.10
N GLY A 143 11.57 -31.95 10.79
CA GLY A 143 12.72 -32.38 10.00
C GLY A 143 14.02 -31.73 10.47
N LEU A 144 14.00 -30.41 10.70
CA LEU A 144 15.13 -29.66 11.24
C LEU A 144 15.54 -30.20 12.62
N LEU A 145 14.60 -30.37 13.54
CA LEU A 145 14.87 -30.87 14.89
C LEU A 145 15.48 -32.27 14.87
N SER A 146 15.00 -33.13 13.97
CA SER A 146 15.55 -34.48 13.78
C SER A 146 17.00 -34.44 13.28
N ALA A 147 17.29 -33.58 12.29
CA ALA A 147 18.64 -33.42 11.76
C ALA A 147 19.60 -32.81 12.80
N LEU A 148 19.11 -31.87 13.60
CA LEU A 148 19.87 -31.25 14.68
C LEU A 148 20.24 -32.27 15.75
N HIS A 149 19.27 -33.03 16.27
CA HIS A 149 19.53 -34.09 17.23
C HIS A 149 20.51 -35.13 16.66
N ALA A 150 20.41 -35.48 15.38
CA ALA A 150 21.37 -36.37 14.74
C ALA A 150 22.79 -35.79 14.72
N CYS A 151 22.94 -34.48 14.47
CA CYS A 151 24.22 -33.78 14.49
C CYS A 151 24.84 -33.71 15.90
N ILE A 152 24.03 -33.42 16.91
CA ILE A 152 24.48 -33.36 18.31
C ILE A 152 24.86 -34.75 18.79
N ASN A 153 24.01 -35.75 18.54
CA ASN A 153 24.32 -37.15 18.85
C ASN A 153 25.61 -37.61 18.16
N TYR A 154 25.86 -37.15 16.93
CA TYR A 154 27.13 -37.43 16.25
C TYR A 154 28.33 -36.83 16.99
N ARG A 155 28.20 -35.63 17.56
CA ARG A 155 29.26 -34.97 18.34
C ARG A 155 29.45 -35.54 19.74
N GLU A 156 28.37 -35.86 20.45
CA GLU A 156 28.43 -36.29 21.86
C GLU A 156 28.72 -37.79 22.02
N ILE A 157 28.13 -38.65 21.19
CA ILE A 157 28.07 -40.09 21.50
C ILE A 157 29.38 -40.81 21.15
N ASP A 158 30.27 -40.22 20.35
CA ASP A 158 31.53 -40.85 19.91
C ASP A 158 31.28 -42.30 19.42
N TYR A 159 30.12 -42.50 18.79
CA TYR A 159 29.54 -43.82 18.47
C TYR A 159 30.45 -44.60 17.50
N TYR A 160 31.04 -43.88 16.55
CA TYR A 160 31.88 -44.48 15.52
C TYR A 160 33.20 -45.01 16.08
N PRO A 161 33.92 -44.31 16.98
CA PRO A 161 35.05 -44.89 17.70
C PRO A 161 34.71 -46.15 18.49
N GLN A 162 33.58 -46.18 19.19
CA GLN A 162 33.14 -47.38 19.93
C GLN A 162 32.79 -48.55 18.99
N LYS A 163 32.16 -48.26 17.85
CA LYS A 163 31.89 -49.26 16.81
C LYS A 163 33.18 -49.75 16.17
N MET A 164 34.13 -48.86 15.90
CA MET A 164 35.43 -49.16 15.31
C MET A 164 36.26 -50.05 16.25
N THR A 165 36.27 -49.77 17.55
CA THR A 165 36.97 -50.60 18.54
C THR A 165 36.33 -51.99 18.68
N SER A 166 35.00 -52.08 18.65
CA SER A 166 34.28 -53.36 18.67
C SER A 166 34.58 -54.20 17.41
N ILE A 167 34.56 -53.59 16.22
CA ILE A 167 34.91 -54.28 14.97
C ILE A 167 36.37 -54.71 14.97
N ARG A 168 37.30 -53.86 15.43
CA ARG A 168 38.73 -54.23 15.55
C ARG A 168 38.93 -55.43 16.47
N LYS A 169 38.20 -55.50 17.59
CA LYS A 169 38.21 -56.68 18.48
C LYS A 169 37.74 -57.94 17.74
N GLN A 170 36.65 -57.86 16.98
CA GLN A 170 36.16 -59.00 16.18
C GLN A 170 37.19 -59.45 15.15
N ILE A 171 37.80 -58.51 14.41
CA ILE A 171 38.84 -58.81 13.41
C ILE A 171 40.04 -59.51 14.06
N ALA A 172 40.48 -59.06 15.23
CA ALA A 172 41.57 -59.69 15.96
C ALA A 172 41.24 -61.14 16.37
N LEU A 173 40.00 -61.36 16.81
CA LEU A 173 39.51 -62.68 17.23
C LEU A 173 39.43 -63.66 16.05
N TYR A 174 38.90 -63.21 14.90
CA TYR A 174 38.90 -64.01 13.67
C TYR A 174 40.30 -64.32 13.16
N LYS A 175 41.25 -63.39 13.25
CA LYS A 175 42.66 -63.65 12.90
C LYS A 175 43.30 -64.70 13.81
N ALA A 176 43.05 -64.64 15.11
CA ALA A 176 43.54 -65.64 16.06
C ALA A 176 42.96 -67.03 15.75
N TYR A 177 41.65 -67.10 15.52
CA TYR A 177 40.98 -68.35 15.14
C TYR A 177 41.53 -68.94 13.83
N TYR A 178 41.73 -68.10 12.81
CA TYR A 178 42.31 -68.53 11.53
C TYR A 178 43.71 -69.13 11.70
N ASN A 179 44.57 -68.46 12.47
CA ASN A 179 45.93 -68.94 12.75
C ASN A 179 45.93 -70.28 13.49
N GLU A 180 45.02 -70.47 14.45
CA GLU A 180 44.91 -71.73 15.19
C GLU A 180 44.47 -72.88 14.27
N THR A 181 43.51 -72.61 13.39
CA THR A 181 43.04 -73.58 12.39
C THR A 181 44.15 -73.98 11.41
N GLU A 182 44.96 -73.03 10.95
CA GLU A 182 46.13 -73.32 10.09
C GLU A 182 47.20 -74.13 10.82
N ARG A 183 47.43 -73.87 12.12
CA ARG A 183 48.34 -74.69 12.94
C ARG A 183 47.88 -76.13 13.04
N GLN A 184 46.60 -76.35 13.35
CA GLN A 184 46.00 -77.68 13.41
C GLN A 184 46.12 -78.42 12.06
N ARG A 185 45.86 -77.72 10.95
CA ARG A 185 46.02 -78.30 9.61
C ARG A 185 47.45 -78.76 9.34
N LYS A 186 48.46 -77.96 9.71
CA LYS A 186 49.87 -78.32 9.54
C LYS A 186 50.27 -79.55 10.35
N THR A 187 49.83 -79.66 11.60
CA THR A 187 50.12 -80.82 12.48
C THR A 187 49.42 -82.11 12.06
N LEU A 188 48.33 -82.02 11.29
CA LEU A 188 47.63 -83.19 10.72
C LEU A 188 48.17 -83.62 9.35
N SER A 189 49.05 -82.81 8.74
CA SER A 189 49.67 -83.09 7.44
C SER A 189 51.13 -83.56 7.52
N GLU A 190 51.70 -83.62 8.71
CA GLU A 190 52.96 -84.33 9.05
C GLU A 190 52.62 -85.72 9.62
#